data_AF-A0A857F390-F1
#
_entry.id   AF-A0A857F390-F1
#
_cell.length_a   1.000
_cell.length_b   1.000
_cell.length_c   1.000
_cell.angle_alpha   90.00
_cell.angle_beta   90.00
_cell.angle_gamma   90.00
#
_symmetry.space_group_name_H-M   'P 1'
#
loop_
_entity.id
_entity.type
_entity.pdbx_description
1 polymer ?
#
loop_
_entity_poly.entity_id
_entity_poly.type
_entity_poly.pdbx_seq_one_letter_code
_entity_poly.pdbx_strand_id
1 'polypeptide(L)'
;MSDHPTIALIGPGAIGTTIAALLHEVNRAPVLCGRTAHPQLILRHDDGEIVVPGPVLSHPATISQPFDLVFIAVKTTQVADSANWLAALCDENTVVCALQNGVEQKAQLEPLVNGAMVLPSVVWFPAQRAPDALVWLRAKPRLTLPDVPQAKRVADVLRGTRCSVELSADFLSIAWRKLLQNAVAGLMVLANRRAGMFSRVDISELALAYLRECLTVARAEGAVLNDNVPQEIIDGFHRAPADLGTSILADRQANRPLEWDIRNGVIQRYGHLQGIPTPISDVLVPLLAAGSDGPG
;
A
#
# COMPACT_ATOMS: atom_id res chain seq x y z
N MET A 1 3.09 -16.10 29.84
CA MET A 1 3.21 -15.03 28.82
C MET A 1 2.96 -15.70 27.48
N SER A 2 2.19 -15.09 26.60
CA SER A 2 1.89 -15.65 25.27
C SER A 2 3.20 -15.87 24.50
N ASP A 3 3.37 -17.02 23.84
CA ASP A 3 4.52 -17.31 22.95
C ASP A 3 4.52 -16.47 21.67
N HIS A 4 3.54 -15.60 21.49
CA HIS A 4 3.37 -14.75 20.31
C HIS A 4 3.51 -13.27 20.64
N PRO A 5 4.16 -12.48 19.76
CA PRO A 5 4.31 -11.04 19.92
C PRO A 5 2.94 -10.36 20.01
N THR A 6 2.86 -9.28 20.76
CA THR A 6 1.69 -8.39 20.77
C THR A 6 1.58 -7.65 19.44
N ILE A 7 0.38 -7.64 18.84
CA ILE A 7 0.16 -7.09 17.50
C ILE A 7 -0.91 -5.99 17.57
N ALA A 8 -0.62 -4.84 16.96
CA ALA A 8 -1.61 -3.81 16.68
C ALA A 8 -1.73 -3.55 15.17
N LEU A 9 -2.89 -3.04 14.76
CA LEU A 9 -3.17 -2.69 13.37
C LEU A 9 -3.81 -1.32 13.28
N ILE A 10 -3.12 -0.36 12.66
CA ILE A 10 -3.61 0.99 12.40
C ILE A 10 -4.22 1.04 11.00
N GLY A 11 -5.47 1.49 10.91
CA GLY A 11 -6.18 1.64 9.65
C GLY A 11 -6.80 0.34 9.17
N PRO A 12 -7.91 -0.14 9.79
CA PRO A 12 -8.66 -1.32 9.35
C PRO A 12 -9.46 -1.04 8.08
N GLY A 13 -8.74 -0.71 7.00
CA GLY A 13 -9.29 -0.54 5.66
C GLY A 13 -9.32 -1.82 4.86
N ALA A 14 -9.24 -1.69 3.53
CA ALA A 14 -9.18 -2.86 2.66
C ALA A 14 -7.97 -3.76 3.00
N ILE A 15 -6.77 -3.16 3.04
CA ILE A 15 -5.54 -3.87 3.38
C ILE A 15 -5.51 -4.28 4.85
N GLY A 16 -5.85 -3.35 5.76
CA GLY A 16 -5.83 -3.61 7.20
C GLY A 16 -6.79 -4.72 7.64
N THR A 17 -8.05 -4.70 7.17
CA THR A 17 -9.03 -5.76 7.45
C THR A 17 -8.59 -7.11 6.90
N THR A 18 -7.94 -7.13 5.73
CA THR A 18 -7.39 -8.37 5.17
C THR A 18 -6.37 -8.97 6.14
N ILE A 19 -5.39 -8.19 6.61
CA ILE A 19 -4.37 -8.68 7.54
C ILE A 19 -4.99 -9.07 8.89
N ALA A 20 -5.90 -8.27 9.44
CA ALA A 20 -6.58 -8.58 10.70
C ALA A 20 -7.35 -9.91 10.65
N ALA A 21 -8.08 -10.16 9.56
CA ALA A 21 -8.85 -11.39 9.38
C ALA A 21 -7.97 -12.63 9.24
N LEU A 22 -6.89 -12.54 8.47
CA LEU A 22 -5.96 -13.66 8.29
C LEU A 22 -5.23 -14.02 9.59
N LEU A 23 -4.91 -13.03 10.43
CA LEU A 23 -4.35 -13.25 11.75
C LEU A 23 -5.39 -13.81 12.73
N HIS A 24 -6.64 -13.35 12.63
CA HIS A 24 -7.74 -13.87 13.44
C HIS A 24 -8.01 -15.35 13.19
N GLU A 25 -7.99 -15.82 11.93
CA GLU A 25 -8.18 -17.24 11.56
C GLU A 25 -7.20 -18.19 12.29
N VAL A 26 -6.02 -17.70 12.66
CA VAL A 26 -4.98 -18.48 13.37
C VAL A 26 -4.84 -18.09 14.84
N ASN A 27 -5.87 -17.46 15.43
CA ASN A 27 -5.91 -17.02 16.84
C ASN A 27 -4.82 -16.01 17.23
N ARG A 28 -4.42 -15.12 16.30
CA ARG A 28 -3.43 -14.05 16.50
C ARG A 28 -3.99 -12.67 16.19
N ALA A 29 -5.28 -12.46 16.45
CA ALA A 29 -5.98 -11.22 16.09
C ALA A 29 -5.27 -9.98 16.70
N PRO A 30 -5.01 -8.94 15.90
CA PRO A 30 -4.38 -7.72 16.39
C PRO A 30 -5.37 -6.84 17.16
N VAL A 31 -4.85 -5.95 18.00
CA VAL A 31 -5.63 -4.79 18.50
C VAL A 31 -5.90 -3.85 17.33
N LEU A 32 -7.17 -3.56 17.08
CA LEU A 32 -7.62 -2.78 15.93
C LEU A 32 -7.72 -1.30 16.29
N CYS A 33 -6.97 -0.46 15.56
CA CYS A 33 -6.89 0.98 15.79
C CYS A 33 -7.33 1.74 14.54
N GLY A 34 -8.34 2.59 14.67
CA GLY A 34 -8.91 3.34 13.55
C GLY A 34 -9.36 4.73 13.94
N ARG A 35 -10.11 5.36 13.03
CA ARG A 35 -10.75 6.67 13.25
C ARG A 35 -12.21 6.53 13.67
N THR A 36 -12.88 5.50 13.18
CA THR A 36 -14.29 5.22 13.45
C THR A 36 -14.37 3.90 14.20
N ALA A 37 -15.13 3.88 15.29
CA ALA A 37 -15.39 2.66 16.02
C ALA A 37 -16.27 1.73 15.17
N HIS A 38 -15.89 0.45 15.12
CA HIS A 38 -16.66 -0.60 14.49
C HIS A 38 -16.77 -1.78 15.45
N PRO A 39 -17.96 -2.41 15.58
CA PRO A 39 -18.14 -3.57 16.44
C PRO A 39 -17.46 -4.83 15.88
N GLN A 40 -17.22 -4.86 14.56
CA GLN A 40 -16.55 -5.94 13.85
C GLN A 40 -16.00 -5.46 12.52
N LEU A 41 -15.09 -6.25 11.94
CA LEU A 41 -14.66 -6.16 10.54
C LEU A 41 -15.04 -7.44 9.82
N ILE A 42 -15.38 -7.35 8.53
CA ILE A 42 -15.73 -8.54 7.74
C ILE A 42 -14.81 -8.61 6.53
N LEU A 43 -14.08 -9.72 6.39
CA LEU A 43 -13.35 -10.04 5.17
C LEU A 43 -14.12 -11.13 4.42
N ARG A 44 -14.49 -10.85 3.18
CA ARG A 44 -15.06 -11.83 2.25
C ARG A 44 -14.05 -12.17 1.16
N HIS A 45 -13.93 -13.44 0.84
CA HIS A 45 -13.10 -14.01 -0.22
C HIS A 45 -13.88 -15.13 -0.93
N ASP A 46 -13.30 -15.73 -1.97
CA ASP A 46 -13.99 -16.72 -2.79
C ASP A 46 -14.49 -17.93 -1.98
N ASP A 47 -13.72 -18.37 -0.99
CA ASP A 47 -14.09 -19.52 -0.13
C ASP A 47 -15.02 -19.18 1.07
N GLY A 48 -15.41 -17.91 1.28
CA GLY A 48 -16.30 -17.54 2.40
C GLY A 48 -16.03 -16.18 3.05
N GLU A 49 -16.44 -16.06 4.31
CA GLU A 49 -16.32 -14.86 5.13
C GLU A 49 -15.62 -15.12 6.46
N ILE A 50 -14.82 -14.15 6.90
CA ILE A 50 -14.17 -14.11 8.20
C ILE A 50 -14.66 -12.85 8.92
N VAL A 51 -15.23 -13.04 10.10
CA VAL A 51 -15.68 -11.93 10.96
C VAL A 51 -14.66 -11.74 12.06
N VAL A 52 -14.00 -10.59 12.08
CA VAL A 52 -13.08 -10.19 13.15
C VAL A 52 -13.85 -9.41 14.19
N PRO A 53 -13.98 -9.90 15.43
CA PRO A 53 -14.63 -9.15 16.49
C PRO A 53 -13.83 -7.88 16.81
N GLY A 54 -14.55 -6.78 17.03
CA GLY A 54 -13.97 -5.53 17.52
C GLY A 54 -13.79 -5.52 19.05
N PRO A 55 -13.75 -4.33 19.66
CA PRO A 55 -13.95 -3.02 19.04
C PRO A 55 -12.75 -2.57 18.19
N VAL A 56 -13.01 -1.85 17.11
CA VAL A 56 -12.01 -0.94 16.56
C VAL A 56 -11.91 0.26 17.49
N LEU A 57 -10.75 0.42 18.13
CA LEU A 57 -10.46 1.55 19.01
C LEU A 57 -10.32 2.83 18.18
N SER A 58 -10.92 3.92 18.65
CA SER A 58 -10.88 5.24 17.99
C SER A 58 -10.08 6.29 18.77
N HIS A 59 -9.55 5.95 19.95
CA HIS A 59 -8.83 6.87 20.83
C HIS A 59 -7.49 6.26 21.27
N PRO A 60 -6.34 6.84 20.86
CA PRO A 60 -5.01 6.35 21.26
C PRO A 60 -4.78 6.30 22.77
N ALA A 61 -5.45 7.16 23.54
CA ALA A 61 -5.32 7.24 25.00
C ALA A 61 -5.77 5.96 25.74
N THR A 62 -6.42 5.02 25.06
CA THR A 62 -6.79 3.72 25.66
C THR A 62 -5.63 2.72 25.64
N ILE A 63 -4.52 3.03 24.96
CA ILE A 63 -3.33 2.18 24.89
C ILE A 63 -2.45 2.43 26.13
N SER A 64 -2.13 1.37 26.86
CA SER A 64 -1.35 1.44 28.10
C SER A 64 0.11 1.00 27.96
N GLN A 65 0.47 0.32 26.87
CA GLN A 65 1.82 -0.20 26.63
C GLN A 65 2.09 -0.33 25.11
N PRO A 66 3.36 -0.20 24.68
CA PRO A 66 3.75 -0.41 23.29
C PRO A 66 3.56 -1.87 22.84
N PHE A 67 3.59 -2.10 21.53
CA PHE A 67 3.38 -3.40 20.90
C PHE A 67 4.65 -3.90 20.22
N ASP A 68 4.86 -5.20 20.17
CA ASP A 68 6.01 -5.79 19.49
C ASP A 68 5.96 -5.58 17.97
N LEU A 69 4.74 -5.60 17.39
CA LEU A 69 4.51 -5.44 15.96
C LEU A 69 3.29 -4.55 15.70
N VAL A 70 3.48 -3.49 14.92
CA VAL A 70 2.41 -2.60 14.47
C VAL A 70 2.31 -2.69 12.95
N PHE A 71 1.18 -3.13 12.42
CA PHE A 71 0.86 -2.98 11.00
C PHE A 71 0.20 -1.61 10.78
N ILE A 72 0.73 -0.81 9.85
CA ILE A 72 0.10 0.44 9.43
C ILE A 72 -0.41 0.31 8.00
N ALA A 73 -1.74 0.38 7.84
CA ALA A 73 -2.46 0.18 6.59
C ALA A 73 -3.38 1.36 6.23
N VAL A 74 -3.14 2.53 6.84
CA VAL A 74 -3.77 3.78 6.40
C VAL A 74 -3.21 4.19 5.03
N LYS A 75 -3.98 4.97 4.28
CA LYS A 75 -3.48 5.62 3.07
C LYS A 75 -2.37 6.62 3.43
N THR A 76 -1.44 6.88 2.53
CA THR A 76 -0.35 7.84 2.83
C THR A 76 -0.89 9.24 3.15
N THR A 77 -2.04 9.60 2.58
CA THR A 77 -2.80 10.84 2.88
C THR A 77 -3.29 10.94 4.34
N GLN A 78 -3.16 9.87 5.13
CA GLN A 78 -3.63 9.75 6.52
C GLN A 78 -2.48 9.43 7.49
N VAL A 79 -1.23 9.48 7.04
CA VAL A 79 -0.06 9.19 7.89
C VAL A 79 0.03 10.20 9.03
N ALA A 80 -0.12 11.49 8.74
CA ALA A 80 -0.10 12.54 9.77
C ALA A 80 -1.19 12.34 10.84
N ASP A 81 -2.40 11.98 10.44
CA ASP A 81 -3.51 11.68 11.35
C ASP A 81 -3.26 10.45 12.24
N SER A 82 -2.29 9.60 11.86
CA SER A 82 -1.92 8.39 12.61
C SER A 82 -0.81 8.63 13.64
N ALA A 83 -0.27 9.85 13.74
CA ALA A 83 0.86 10.16 14.62
C ALA A 83 0.60 9.79 16.08
N ASN A 84 -0.57 10.14 16.62
CA ASN A 84 -0.92 9.82 18.01
C ASN A 84 -1.06 8.31 18.26
N TRP A 85 -1.51 7.54 17.26
CA TRP A 85 -1.53 6.08 17.35
C TRP A 85 -0.11 5.52 17.35
N LEU A 86 0.74 5.96 16.43
CA LEU A 86 2.12 5.50 16.35
C LEU A 86 2.89 5.83 17.64
N ALA A 87 2.74 7.04 18.18
CA ALA A 87 3.36 7.43 19.44
C ALA A 87 2.91 6.58 20.64
N ALA A 88 1.63 6.17 20.68
CA ALA A 88 1.10 5.35 21.77
C ALA A 88 1.44 3.85 21.64
N LEU A 89 1.57 3.36 20.40
CA LEU A 89 1.77 1.94 20.10
C LEU A 89 3.24 1.55 19.97
N CYS A 90 4.15 2.52 19.82
CA CYS A 90 5.54 2.26 19.45
C CYS A 90 6.56 2.73 20.50
N ASP A 91 7.62 1.94 20.62
CA ASP A 91 8.88 2.21 21.31
C ASP A 91 10.05 1.68 20.46
N GLU A 92 11.28 1.78 20.96
CA GLU A 92 12.49 1.29 20.27
C GLU A 92 12.52 -0.24 20.01
N ASN A 93 11.66 -1.02 20.68
CA ASN A 93 11.56 -2.47 20.52
C ASN A 93 10.49 -2.89 19.50
N THR A 94 9.67 -1.92 19.08
CA THR A 94 8.57 -2.10 18.14
C THR A 94 9.09 -2.23 16.70
N VAL A 95 8.45 -3.10 15.92
CA VAL A 95 8.58 -3.12 14.46
C VAL A 95 7.30 -2.55 13.85
N VAL A 96 7.41 -1.54 13.00
CA VAL A 96 6.29 -0.95 12.27
C VAL A 96 6.31 -1.44 10.82
N CYS A 97 5.41 -2.36 10.46
CA CYS A 97 5.29 -2.85 9.10
C CYS A 97 4.34 -1.98 8.28
N ALA A 98 4.89 -1.23 7.32
CA ALA A 98 4.14 -0.30 6.49
C ALA A 98 3.52 -1.01 5.28
N LEU A 99 2.19 -1.13 5.30
CA LEU A 99 1.38 -1.78 4.26
C LEU A 99 0.85 -0.75 3.25
N GLN A 100 1.74 0.10 2.75
CA GLN A 100 1.43 1.25 1.90
C GLN A 100 2.09 1.14 0.52
N ASN A 101 1.45 1.73 -0.49
CA ASN A 101 2.09 1.90 -1.81
C ASN A 101 3.24 2.92 -1.75
N GLY A 102 4.01 3.00 -2.84
CA GLY A 102 5.12 3.94 -2.95
C GLY A 102 6.45 3.34 -2.50
N VAL A 103 7.46 4.20 -2.37
CA VAL A 103 8.83 3.85 -1.99
C VAL A 103 9.36 4.67 -0.79
N GLU A 104 8.52 5.54 -0.22
CA GLU A 104 8.90 6.52 0.79
C GLU A 104 8.33 6.20 2.19
N GLN A 105 7.82 4.99 2.41
CA GLN A 105 7.17 4.61 3.67
C GLN A 105 8.07 4.87 4.88
N LYS A 106 9.36 4.53 4.74
CA LYS A 106 10.36 4.75 5.79
C LYS A 106 10.49 6.24 6.13
N ALA A 107 10.78 7.08 5.13
CA ALA A 107 10.94 8.53 5.32
C ALA A 107 9.67 9.20 5.89
N GLN A 108 8.47 8.72 5.52
CA GLN A 108 7.21 9.28 6.00
C GLN A 108 6.87 8.87 7.45
N LEU A 109 7.28 7.68 7.87
CA LEU A 109 6.88 7.12 9.17
C LEU A 109 7.95 7.28 10.25
N GLU A 110 9.24 7.25 9.93
CA GLU A 110 10.33 7.36 10.91
C GLU A 110 10.17 8.54 11.89
N PRO A 111 9.74 9.74 11.46
CA PRO A 111 9.53 10.86 12.40
C PRO A 111 8.41 10.65 13.42
N LEU A 112 7.55 9.64 13.25
CA LEU A 112 6.30 9.45 14.01
C LEU A 112 6.30 8.22 14.92
N VAL A 113 7.31 7.35 14.82
CA VAL A 113 7.27 5.98 15.41
C VAL A 113 8.07 5.83 16.70
N ASN A 114 8.43 6.92 17.37
CA ASN A 114 9.05 6.91 18.70
C ASN A 114 10.27 5.94 18.82
N GLY A 115 11.16 5.96 17.83
CA GLY A 115 12.36 5.12 17.79
C GLY A 115 12.18 3.71 17.25
N ALA A 116 10.95 3.29 16.94
CA ALA A 116 10.69 1.98 16.35
C ALA A 116 11.30 1.83 14.95
N MET A 117 11.62 0.60 14.57
CA MET A 117 12.07 0.32 13.20
C MET A 117 10.87 0.32 12.23
N VAL A 118 10.93 1.17 11.21
CA VAL A 118 10.00 1.10 10.08
C VAL A 118 10.46 0.06 9.06
N LEU A 119 9.63 -0.94 8.83
CA LEU A 119 9.81 -1.98 7.82
C LEU A 119 8.86 -1.73 6.64
N PRO A 120 9.35 -1.28 5.48
CA PRO A 120 8.52 -1.12 4.30
C PRO A 120 8.05 -2.48 3.78
N SER A 121 6.94 -2.50 3.05
CA SER A 121 6.43 -3.70 2.38
C SER A 121 5.86 -3.39 1.01
N VAL A 122 5.85 -4.39 0.14
CA VAL A 122 5.09 -4.36 -1.10
C VAL A 122 3.87 -5.29 -0.97
N VAL A 123 2.69 -4.70 -1.11
CA VAL A 123 1.40 -5.38 -1.00
C VAL A 123 0.93 -5.87 -2.37
N TRP A 124 0.71 -7.18 -2.51
CA TRP A 124 0.36 -7.85 -3.77
C TRP A 124 -1.04 -8.46 -3.75
N PHE A 125 -2.05 -7.70 -3.34
CA PHE A 125 -3.44 -8.16 -3.47
C PHE A 125 -4.43 -7.01 -3.65
N PRO A 126 -5.40 -7.19 -4.57
CA PRO A 126 -6.54 -6.30 -4.67
C PRO A 126 -7.55 -6.62 -3.56
N ALA A 127 -7.76 -5.64 -2.69
CA ALA A 127 -8.85 -5.64 -1.71
C ALA A 127 -9.69 -4.38 -1.90
N GLN A 128 -11.01 -4.53 -1.87
CA GLN A 128 -11.96 -3.44 -2.07
C GLN A 128 -12.89 -3.33 -0.87
N ARG A 129 -13.05 -2.12 -0.33
CA ARG A 129 -14.08 -1.85 0.68
C ARG A 129 -15.46 -1.88 0.03
N ALA A 130 -16.39 -2.51 0.72
CA ALA A 130 -17.83 -2.44 0.52
C ALA A 130 -18.46 -1.73 1.75
N PRO A 131 -19.77 -1.45 1.74
CA PRO A 131 -20.48 -0.92 2.92
C PRO A 131 -20.32 -1.80 4.17
N ASP A 132 -20.67 -1.27 5.34
CA ASP A 132 -20.76 -2.03 6.61
C ASP A 132 -19.47 -2.73 7.08
N ALA A 133 -18.32 -2.08 6.86
CA ALA A 133 -16.99 -2.61 7.22
C ALA A 133 -16.63 -3.94 6.52
N LEU A 134 -17.31 -4.25 5.41
CA LEU A 134 -16.99 -5.38 4.55
C LEU A 134 -15.82 -5.05 3.62
N VAL A 135 -14.93 -6.02 3.45
CA VAL A 135 -13.85 -5.98 2.46
C VAL A 135 -13.93 -7.23 1.60
N TRP A 136 -13.90 -7.05 0.28
CA TRP A 136 -13.81 -8.14 -0.69
C TRP A 136 -12.35 -8.30 -1.15
N LEU A 137 -11.77 -9.46 -0.87
CA LEU A 137 -10.42 -9.87 -1.28
C LEU A 137 -10.50 -10.68 -2.59
N ARG A 138 -9.87 -10.17 -3.65
CA ARG A 138 -10.00 -10.72 -5.01
C ARG A 138 -8.85 -11.62 -5.46
N ALA A 139 -7.83 -11.78 -4.62
CA ALA A 139 -6.71 -12.67 -4.92
C ALA A 139 -6.00 -13.10 -3.63
N LYS A 140 -5.22 -14.17 -3.72
CA LYS A 140 -4.39 -14.64 -2.62
C LYS A 140 -3.45 -13.52 -2.14
N PRO A 141 -3.46 -13.19 -0.84
CA PRO A 141 -2.64 -12.12 -0.31
C PRO A 141 -1.17 -12.52 -0.27
N ARG A 142 -0.31 -11.61 -0.74
CA ARG A 142 1.14 -11.73 -0.65
C ARG A 142 1.76 -10.40 -0.25
N LEU A 143 2.79 -10.47 0.59
CA LEU A 143 3.67 -9.37 0.94
C LEU A 143 5.10 -9.70 0.50
N THR A 144 5.82 -8.69 0.03
CA THR A 144 7.28 -8.74 -0.06
C THR A 144 7.85 -7.75 0.94
N LEU A 145 8.88 -8.16 1.69
CA LEU A 145 9.60 -7.37 2.68
C LEU A 145 11.10 -7.41 2.37
N PRO A 146 11.90 -6.44 2.86
CA PRO A 146 13.35 -6.57 2.80
C PRO A 146 13.83 -7.74 3.68
N ASP A 147 14.87 -8.45 3.21
CA ASP A 147 15.50 -9.54 3.96
C ASP A 147 16.43 -8.99 5.05
N VAL A 148 15.80 -8.55 6.14
CA VAL A 148 16.46 -8.04 7.35
C VAL A 148 15.95 -8.80 8.57
N PRO A 149 16.73 -8.89 9.68
CA PRO A 149 16.33 -9.67 10.85
C PRO A 149 14.93 -9.34 11.39
N GLN A 150 14.53 -8.07 11.35
CA GLN A 150 13.24 -7.59 11.85
C GLN A 150 12.05 -8.04 10.98
N ALA A 151 12.27 -8.33 9.69
CA ALA A 151 11.23 -8.87 8.82
C ALA A 151 10.79 -10.29 9.21
N LYS A 152 11.65 -11.03 9.93
CA LYS A 152 11.30 -12.35 10.48
C LYS A 152 10.10 -12.27 11.42
N ARG A 153 9.99 -11.21 12.24
CA ARG A 153 8.84 -11.01 13.14
C ARG A 153 7.52 -10.97 12.36
N VAL A 154 7.49 -10.28 11.22
CA VAL A 154 6.31 -10.22 10.34
C VAL A 154 6.03 -11.56 9.67
N ALA A 155 7.07 -12.21 9.15
CA ALA A 155 6.95 -13.53 8.51
C ALA A 155 6.46 -14.62 9.49
N ASP A 156 6.95 -14.60 10.73
CA ASP A 156 6.56 -15.53 11.79
C ASP A 156 5.10 -15.33 12.20
N VAL A 157 4.68 -14.07 12.38
CA VAL A 157 3.30 -13.73 12.74
C VAL A 157 2.30 -14.16 11.67
N LEU A 158 2.64 -13.95 10.39
CA LEU A 158 1.83 -14.36 9.24
C LEU A 158 2.00 -15.84 8.85
N ARG A 159 2.92 -16.59 9.49
CA ARG A 159 3.11 -18.02 9.22
C ARG A 159 1.85 -18.81 9.57
N GLY A 160 1.41 -19.65 8.64
CA GLY A 160 0.20 -20.46 8.78
C GLY A 160 -1.08 -19.72 8.37
N THR A 161 -1.00 -18.43 8.02
CA THR A 161 -2.12 -17.69 7.42
C THR A 161 -2.16 -17.91 5.90
N ARG A 162 -3.23 -17.42 5.24
CA ARG A 162 -3.32 -17.43 3.77
C ARG A 162 -2.37 -16.41 3.10
N CYS A 163 -1.75 -15.50 3.87
CA CYS A 163 -0.83 -14.49 3.36
C CYS A 163 0.58 -15.07 3.21
N SER A 164 1.09 -15.15 1.98
CA SER A 164 2.50 -15.52 1.77
C SER A 164 3.40 -14.30 1.97
N VAL A 165 4.49 -14.47 2.72
CA VAL A 165 5.50 -13.43 2.93
C VAL A 165 6.79 -13.86 2.25
N GLU A 166 7.31 -13.00 1.38
CA GLU A 166 8.59 -13.15 0.70
C GLU A 166 9.59 -12.14 1.29
N LEU A 167 10.79 -12.61 1.63
CA LEU A 167 11.90 -11.74 2.02
C LEU A 167 12.84 -11.59 0.83
N SER A 168 13.18 -10.36 0.46
CA SER A 168 14.04 -10.07 -0.68
C SER A 168 15.26 -9.27 -0.28
N ALA A 169 16.44 -9.73 -0.70
CA ALA A 169 17.68 -8.98 -0.62
C ALA A 169 17.67 -7.74 -1.54
N ASP A 170 16.93 -7.80 -2.66
CA ASP A 170 16.71 -6.67 -3.57
C ASP A 170 15.26 -6.16 -3.46
N PHE A 171 14.91 -5.67 -2.27
CA PHE A 171 13.60 -5.09 -2.02
C PHE A 171 13.39 -3.79 -2.81
N LEU A 172 14.45 -3.01 -3.01
CA LEU A 172 14.41 -1.72 -3.70
C LEU A 172 13.86 -1.88 -5.12
N SER A 173 14.42 -2.81 -5.91
CA SER A 173 13.94 -3.06 -7.27
C SER A 173 12.49 -3.54 -7.31
N ILE A 174 12.08 -4.37 -6.35
CA ILE A 174 10.70 -4.86 -6.26
C ILE A 174 9.72 -3.71 -5.94
N ALA A 175 10.08 -2.83 -5.01
CA ALA A 175 9.29 -1.67 -4.64
C ALA A 175 9.16 -0.69 -5.81
N TRP A 176 10.27 -0.40 -6.51
CA TRP A 176 10.25 0.44 -7.71
C TRP A 176 9.46 -0.18 -8.86
N ARG A 177 9.60 -1.48 -9.13
CA ARG A 177 8.77 -2.18 -10.13
C ARG A 177 7.29 -2.05 -9.81
N LYS A 178 6.91 -2.20 -8.54
CA LYS A 178 5.53 -1.98 -8.09
C LYS A 178 5.09 -0.53 -8.31
N LEU A 179 5.95 0.44 -7.99
CA LEU A 179 5.68 1.86 -8.20
C LEU A 179 5.45 2.16 -9.68
N LEU A 180 6.26 1.64 -10.60
CA LEU A 180 6.04 1.76 -12.05
C LEU A 180 4.62 1.29 -12.45
N GLN A 181 4.20 0.12 -11.96
CA GLN A 181 2.84 -0.39 -12.19
C GLN A 181 1.76 0.54 -11.61
N ASN A 182 1.98 1.06 -10.41
CA ASN A 182 1.04 1.97 -9.74
C ASN A 182 0.97 3.35 -10.41
N ALA A 183 2.09 3.85 -10.91
CA ALA A 183 2.23 5.14 -11.59
C ALA A 183 1.44 5.12 -12.90
N VAL A 184 1.68 4.14 -13.77
CA VAL A 184 0.96 4.02 -15.05
C VAL A 184 -0.53 3.74 -14.86
N ALA A 185 -0.90 3.02 -13.78
CA ALA A 185 -2.31 2.88 -13.40
C ALA A 185 -2.97 4.21 -13.03
N GLY A 186 -2.21 5.29 -12.76
CA GLY A 186 -2.71 6.65 -12.60
C GLY A 186 -3.46 7.17 -13.84
N LEU A 187 -3.14 6.67 -15.04
CA LEU A 187 -3.88 7.01 -16.27
C LEU A 187 -5.37 6.61 -16.19
N MET A 188 -5.69 5.55 -15.44
CA MET A 188 -7.07 5.13 -15.18
C MET A 188 -7.89 6.21 -14.46
N VAL A 189 -7.24 7.00 -13.60
CA VAL A 189 -7.86 8.11 -12.85
C VAL A 189 -8.24 9.22 -13.82
N LEU A 190 -7.28 9.67 -14.63
CA LEU A 190 -7.47 10.78 -15.57
C LEU A 190 -8.51 10.46 -16.65
N ALA A 191 -8.49 9.24 -17.18
CA ALA A 191 -9.47 8.80 -18.17
C ALA A 191 -10.83 8.41 -17.54
N ASN A 192 -10.90 8.24 -16.22
CA ASN A 192 -12.02 7.60 -15.52
C ASN A 192 -12.44 6.28 -16.20
N ARG A 193 -11.46 5.41 -16.43
CA ARG A 193 -11.62 4.10 -17.07
C ARG A 193 -10.85 3.03 -16.30
N ARG A 194 -11.23 1.77 -16.50
CA ARG A 194 -10.57 0.59 -15.90
C ARG A 194 -9.50 0.03 -16.85
N ALA A 195 -8.82 -1.04 -16.44
CA ALA A 195 -7.67 -1.61 -17.16
C ALA A 195 -7.94 -1.90 -18.66
N GLY A 196 -9.18 -2.14 -19.07
CA GLY A 196 -9.55 -2.29 -20.48
C GLY A 196 -9.12 -1.12 -21.37
N MET A 197 -8.91 0.10 -20.83
CA MET A 197 -8.41 1.24 -21.62
C MET A 197 -7.02 1.00 -22.24
N PHE A 198 -6.19 0.15 -21.62
CA PHE A 198 -4.86 -0.18 -22.14
C PHE A 198 -4.93 -1.04 -23.42
N SER A 199 -6.10 -1.61 -23.78
CA SER A 199 -6.26 -2.29 -25.07
C SER A 199 -6.23 -1.35 -26.27
N ARG A 200 -6.37 -0.03 -26.06
CA ARG A 200 -6.19 0.95 -27.13
C ARG A 200 -4.71 1.14 -27.42
N VAL A 201 -4.37 1.19 -28.72
CA VAL A 201 -2.99 1.36 -29.19
C VAL A 201 -2.40 2.68 -28.70
N ASP A 202 -3.13 3.78 -28.84
CA ASP A 202 -2.68 5.12 -28.41
C ASP A 202 -2.40 5.21 -26.89
N ILE A 203 -3.24 4.59 -26.07
CA ILE A 203 -3.04 4.51 -24.62
C ILE A 203 -1.84 3.62 -24.28
N SER A 204 -1.66 2.49 -24.96
CA SER A 204 -0.49 1.62 -24.76
C SER A 204 0.82 2.34 -25.11
N GLU A 205 0.85 3.11 -26.20
CA GLU A 205 2.01 3.90 -26.61
C GLU A 205 2.38 4.96 -25.56
N LEU A 206 1.39 5.73 -25.10
CA LEU A 206 1.59 6.70 -24.01
C LEU A 206 2.08 6.01 -22.73
N ALA A 207 1.46 4.89 -22.37
CA ALA A 207 1.79 4.16 -21.17
C ALA A 207 3.21 3.57 -21.20
N LEU A 208 3.66 3.06 -22.35
CA LEU A 208 5.05 2.60 -22.55
C LEU A 208 6.04 3.76 -22.46
N ALA A 209 5.74 4.91 -23.07
CA ALA A 209 6.58 6.10 -22.96
C ALA A 209 6.71 6.56 -21.51
N TYR A 210 5.60 6.60 -20.77
CA TYR A 210 5.59 6.98 -19.35
C TYR A 210 6.36 5.98 -18.48
N LEU A 211 6.20 4.68 -18.72
CA LEU A 211 6.92 3.65 -18.00
C LEU A 211 8.44 3.71 -18.24
N ARG A 212 8.89 4.11 -19.43
CA ARG A 212 10.33 4.33 -19.72
C ARG A 212 10.89 5.53 -18.95
N GLU A 213 10.11 6.61 -18.82
CA GLU A 213 10.45 7.75 -17.96
C GLU A 213 10.60 7.29 -16.50
N CYS A 214 9.59 6.58 -15.98
CA CYS A 214 9.62 6.02 -14.63
C CYS A 214 10.81 5.07 -14.41
N LEU A 215 11.13 4.22 -15.40
CA LEU A 215 12.25 3.28 -15.34
C LEU A 215 13.59 4.00 -15.24
N THR A 216 13.77 5.10 -15.97
CA THR A 216 14.98 5.92 -15.93
C THR A 216 15.20 6.47 -14.52
N VAL A 217 14.15 7.03 -13.92
CA VAL A 217 14.19 7.54 -12.53
C VAL A 217 14.46 6.40 -11.54
N ALA A 218 13.76 5.27 -11.67
CA ALA A 218 13.95 4.12 -10.78
C ALA A 218 15.39 3.60 -10.76
N ARG A 219 16.04 3.52 -11.94
CA ARG A 219 17.44 3.09 -12.07
C ARG A 219 18.40 4.09 -11.42
N ALA A 220 18.14 5.39 -11.54
CA ALA A 220 18.95 6.42 -10.88
C ALA A 220 18.83 6.35 -9.34
N GLU A 221 17.67 5.93 -8.84
CA GLU A 221 17.42 5.64 -7.42
C GLU A 221 17.93 4.25 -6.98
N GLY A 222 18.67 3.54 -7.84
CA GLY A 222 19.37 2.29 -7.52
C GLY A 222 18.62 1.00 -7.83
N ALA A 223 17.43 1.05 -8.43
CA ALA A 223 16.70 -0.14 -8.83
C ALA A 223 17.38 -0.86 -10.01
N VAL A 224 17.60 -2.17 -9.86
CA VAL A 224 18.13 -3.06 -10.91
C VAL A 224 16.97 -3.66 -11.69
N LEU A 225 16.47 -2.90 -12.66
CA LEU A 225 15.35 -3.28 -13.53
C LEU A 225 15.78 -3.36 -14.99
N ASN A 226 15.32 -4.38 -15.72
CA ASN A 226 15.64 -4.61 -17.13
C ASN A 226 14.82 -3.70 -18.08
N ASP A 227 15.29 -3.55 -19.33
CA ASP A 227 14.62 -2.71 -20.35
C ASP A 227 13.23 -3.22 -20.76
N ASN A 228 12.95 -4.50 -20.51
CA ASN A 228 11.67 -5.14 -20.84
C ASN A 228 10.58 -4.89 -19.79
N VAL A 229 10.92 -4.36 -18.61
CA VAL A 229 9.96 -4.13 -17.50
C VAL A 229 8.75 -3.28 -17.91
N PRO A 230 8.89 -2.17 -18.67
CA PRO A 230 7.76 -1.42 -19.21
C PRO A 230 6.80 -2.29 -20.02
N GLN A 231 7.32 -3.14 -20.91
CA GLN A 231 6.49 -4.01 -21.75
C GLN A 231 5.76 -5.06 -20.90
N GLU A 232 6.47 -5.69 -19.96
CA GLU A 232 5.88 -6.69 -19.06
C GLU A 232 4.72 -6.12 -18.22
N ILE A 233 4.82 -4.85 -17.80
CA ILE A 233 3.76 -4.16 -17.05
C ILE A 233 2.53 -3.95 -17.95
N ILE A 234 2.72 -3.50 -19.19
CA ILE A 234 1.62 -3.31 -20.16
C ILE A 234 0.96 -4.63 -20.53
N ASP A 235 1.75 -5.67 -20.81
CA ASP A 235 1.25 -7.03 -21.07
C ASP A 235 0.46 -7.57 -19.87
N GLY A 236 0.84 -7.16 -18.65
CA GLY A 236 0.08 -7.41 -17.43
C GLY A 236 -1.31 -6.76 -17.46
N PHE A 237 -1.41 -5.49 -17.87
CA PHE A 237 -2.70 -4.81 -18.03
C PHE A 237 -3.55 -5.38 -19.18
N HIS A 238 -2.94 -5.84 -20.28
CA HIS A 238 -3.65 -6.50 -21.37
C HIS A 238 -4.25 -7.85 -20.96
N ARG A 239 -3.57 -8.60 -20.09
CA ARG A 239 -4.07 -9.88 -19.55
C ARG A 239 -5.08 -9.71 -18.41
N ALA A 240 -5.10 -8.56 -17.75
CA ALA A 240 -6.03 -8.29 -16.66
C ALA A 240 -7.49 -8.23 -17.18
N PRO A 241 -8.48 -8.58 -16.34
CA PRO A 241 -9.88 -8.32 -16.65
C PRO A 241 -10.10 -6.86 -17.03
N ALA A 242 -10.89 -6.60 -18.07
CA ALA A 242 -11.12 -5.25 -18.58
C ALA A 242 -11.75 -4.32 -17.52
N ASP A 243 -12.46 -4.88 -16.56
CA ASP A 243 -13.09 -4.20 -15.42
C ASP A 243 -12.19 -4.12 -14.18
N LEU A 244 -10.90 -4.48 -14.27
CA LEU A 244 -9.96 -4.31 -13.16
C LEU A 244 -9.70 -2.81 -12.93
N GLY A 245 -10.01 -2.33 -11.73
CA GLY A 245 -9.69 -0.96 -11.28
C GLY A 245 -8.38 -0.89 -10.51
N THR A 246 -8.08 0.32 -9.99
CA THR A 246 -6.97 0.57 -9.05
C THR A 246 -7.49 1.33 -7.83
N SER A 247 -6.80 1.22 -6.69
CA SER A 247 -7.23 1.85 -5.44
C SER A 247 -7.37 3.37 -5.54
N ILE A 248 -6.46 4.05 -6.26
CA ILE A 248 -6.53 5.50 -6.48
C ILE A 248 -7.73 5.91 -7.36
N LEU A 249 -8.16 5.06 -8.30
CA LEU A 249 -9.38 5.30 -9.08
C LEU A 249 -10.62 5.16 -8.19
N ALA A 250 -10.64 4.17 -7.30
CA ALA A 250 -11.72 4.00 -6.33
C ALA A 250 -11.80 5.17 -5.34
N ASP A 251 -10.66 5.77 -4.97
CA ASP A 251 -10.62 7.00 -4.18
C ASP A 251 -11.18 8.19 -4.98
N ARG A 252 -10.79 8.34 -6.26
CA ARG A 252 -11.32 9.39 -7.15
C ARG A 252 -12.83 9.30 -7.36
N GLN A 253 -13.35 8.08 -7.56
CA GLN A 253 -14.79 7.84 -7.77
C GLN A 253 -15.61 8.08 -6.50
N ALA A 254 -14.97 7.97 -5.33
CA ALA A 254 -15.59 8.26 -4.05
C ALA A 254 -15.29 9.68 -3.53
N ASN A 255 -14.71 10.56 -4.37
CA ASN A 255 -14.29 11.92 -4.01
C ASN A 255 -13.47 11.97 -2.71
N ARG A 256 -12.49 11.06 -2.59
CA ARG A 256 -11.52 11.04 -1.49
C ARG A 256 -10.17 11.58 -1.95
N PRO A 257 -9.33 12.10 -1.03
CA PRO A 257 -7.94 12.44 -1.34
C PRO A 257 -7.20 11.27 -1.97
N LEU A 258 -6.40 11.56 -3.00
CA LEU A 258 -5.68 10.58 -3.79
C LEU A 258 -4.24 10.42 -3.29
N GLU A 259 -3.71 9.21 -3.41
CA GLU A 259 -2.28 8.93 -3.22
C GLU A 259 -1.46 9.36 -4.47
N TRP A 260 -1.76 10.53 -5.05
CA TRP A 260 -1.15 10.97 -6.30
C TRP A 260 0.34 11.29 -6.13
N ASP A 261 0.73 11.90 -5.02
CA ASP A 261 2.12 12.29 -4.78
C ASP A 261 3.03 11.05 -4.65
N ILE A 262 2.69 10.09 -3.78
CA ILE A 262 3.51 8.88 -3.57
C ILE A 262 3.46 7.87 -4.74
N ARG A 263 2.53 8.02 -5.69
CA ARG A 263 2.39 7.12 -6.85
C ARG A 263 2.90 7.72 -8.15
N ASN A 264 2.80 9.03 -8.31
CA ASN A 264 3.12 9.74 -9.55
C ASN A 264 4.04 10.94 -9.28
N GLY A 265 3.74 11.77 -8.26
CA GLY A 265 4.59 12.92 -7.89
C GLY A 265 6.01 12.53 -7.50
N VAL A 266 6.18 11.36 -6.88
CA VAL A 266 7.47 10.78 -6.50
C VAL A 266 8.40 10.55 -7.71
N ILE A 267 7.85 10.22 -8.88
CA ILE A 267 8.63 10.07 -10.12
C ILE A 267 9.19 11.43 -10.54
N GLN A 268 8.36 12.46 -10.54
CA GLN A 268 8.75 13.83 -10.88
C GLN A 268 9.79 14.37 -9.88
N ARG A 269 9.57 14.18 -8.57
CA ARG A 269 10.49 14.67 -7.53
C ARG A 269 11.87 14.03 -7.64
N TYR A 270 11.95 12.70 -7.74
CA TYR A 270 13.23 12.03 -7.90
C TYR A 270 13.87 12.32 -9.27
N GLY A 271 13.08 12.46 -10.33
CA GLY A 271 13.57 12.93 -11.63
C GLY A 271 14.29 14.28 -11.52
N HIS A 272 13.65 15.28 -10.90
CA HIS A 272 14.26 16.58 -10.65
C HIS A 272 15.53 16.51 -9.79
N LEU A 273 15.52 15.72 -8.71
CA LEU A 273 16.69 15.55 -7.84
C LEU A 273 17.90 14.95 -8.57
N GLN A 274 17.64 14.07 -9.54
CA GLN A 274 18.67 13.39 -10.34
C GLN A 274 18.99 14.12 -11.66
N GLY A 275 18.34 15.25 -11.95
CA GLY A 275 18.50 15.96 -13.22
C GLY A 275 17.96 15.20 -14.44
N ILE A 276 17.01 14.28 -14.24
CA ILE A 276 16.35 13.49 -15.28
C ILE A 276 15.07 14.20 -15.72
N PRO A 277 14.89 14.54 -17.01
CA PRO A 277 13.63 15.11 -17.49
C PRO A 277 12.45 14.16 -17.31
N THR A 278 11.34 14.68 -16.79
CA THR A 278 10.09 13.91 -16.59
C THR A 278 8.88 14.54 -17.31
N PRO A 279 8.95 14.78 -18.63
CA PRO A 279 7.95 15.57 -19.35
C PRO A 279 6.53 14.98 -19.32
N ILE A 280 6.39 13.66 -19.23
CA ILE A 280 5.07 13.04 -19.10
C ILE A 280 4.55 13.25 -17.68
N SER A 281 5.39 13.05 -16.66
CA SER A 281 5.02 13.37 -15.27
C SER A 281 4.64 14.84 -15.10
N ASP A 282 5.31 15.76 -15.78
CA ASP A 282 5.01 17.20 -15.74
C ASP A 282 3.59 17.54 -16.22
N VAL A 283 2.98 16.67 -17.04
CA VAL A 283 1.58 16.77 -17.43
C VAL A 283 0.67 15.99 -16.48
N LEU A 284 1.03 14.74 -16.16
CA LEU A 284 0.15 13.85 -15.38
C LEU A 284 0.01 14.28 -13.92
N VAL A 285 1.10 14.70 -13.28
CA VAL A 285 1.13 15.01 -11.85
C VAL A 285 0.25 16.20 -11.49
N PRO A 286 0.31 17.36 -12.16
CA PRO A 286 -0.58 18.48 -11.86
C PRO A 286 -2.07 18.15 -12.06
N LEU A 287 -2.41 17.34 -13.07
CA LEU A 287 -3.78 16.91 -13.33
C LEU A 287 -4.31 15.96 -12.24
N LEU A 288 -3.46 15.03 -11.77
CA LEU A 288 -3.81 14.14 -10.66
C LEU A 288 -3.95 14.91 -9.35
N ALA A 289 -3.07 15.87 -9.08
CA ALA A 289 -3.13 16.75 -7.92
C ALA A 289 -4.42 17.58 -7.91
N ALA A 290 -4.72 18.27 -9.03
CA ALA A 290 -5.97 19.04 -9.16
C ALA A 290 -7.21 18.15 -9.03
N GLY A 291 -7.18 16.93 -9.59
CA GLY A 291 -8.26 15.95 -9.44
C GLY A 291 -8.43 15.36 -8.03
N SER A 292 -7.46 15.58 -7.14
CA SER A 292 -7.48 15.17 -5.73
C SER A 292 -7.89 16.31 -4.81
N ASP A 293 -7.21 17.45 -4.96
CA ASP A 293 -7.12 18.49 -3.93
C ASP A 293 -7.85 19.78 -4.35
N GLY A 294 -8.26 19.86 -5.62
CA GLY A 294 -8.91 21.03 -6.19
C GLY A 294 -7.98 22.25 -6.33
N PRO A 295 -8.54 23.47 -6.40
CA PRO A 295 -9.98 23.75 -6.46
C PRO A 295 -10.61 23.32 -7.79
N GLY A 296 -11.97 23.28 -7.83
CA GLY A 296 -12.77 22.89 -9.01
C GLY A 296 -13.37 21.50 -8.90
#